data_AF-A0A966PX10-F1
#
_entry.id   AF-A0A966PX10-F1
#
_cell.length_a   1.000
_cell.length_b   1.000
_cell.length_c   1.000
_cell.angle_alpha   90.00
_cell.angle_beta   90.00
_cell.angle_gamma   90.00
#
_symmetry.space_group_name_H-M   'P 1'
#
loop_
_entity.id
_entity.type
_entity.pdbx_description
1 polymer ?
#
loop_
_entity_poly.entity_id
_entity_poly.type
_entity_poly.pdbx_seq_one_letter_code
_entity_poly.pdbx_strand_id
1 'polypeptide(L)'
;MNLYHIWADKNGDISDKEWVNNMRGFLQQLVDEGHMHSFRITRCKMGFRSLDIPEWHIMMEFETMAQIDAAFHRVAPLEGELENKHRSFNQFVGENIHHALYRDWPDNV
;
A
#
# COMPACT_ATOMS: atom_id res chain seq x y z
N MET A 1 10.32 -13.78 0.28
CA MET A 1 9.07 -13.08 -0.10
C MET A 1 9.45 -11.72 -0.71
N ASN A 2 8.70 -11.20 -1.67
CA ASN A 2 8.89 -9.80 -2.11
C ASN A 2 8.08 -8.89 -1.19
N LEU A 3 8.74 -7.93 -0.56
CA LEU A 3 8.18 -7.01 0.40
C LEU A 3 8.15 -5.62 -0.23
N TYR A 4 6.97 -5.14 -0.59
CA TYR A 4 6.79 -3.79 -1.13
C TYR A 4 6.34 -2.85 -0.02
N HIS A 5 7.13 -1.82 0.22
CA HIS A 5 6.91 -0.83 1.25
C HIS A 5 6.49 0.47 0.61
N ILE A 6 5.43 1.08 1.11
CA ILE A 6 4.99 2.43 0.77
C ILE A 6 4.94 3.24 2.05
N TRP A 7 5.60 4.39 2.06
CA TRP A 7 5.43 5.40 3.09
C TRP A 7 4.73 6.60 2.50
N ALA A 8 3.71 7.10 3.19
CA ALA A 8 3.04 8.33 2.79
C ALA A 8 2.42 9.06 3.98
N ASP A 9 2.22 10.35 3.82
CA ASP A 9 1.41 11.14 4.74
C ASP A 9 -0.04 11.16 4.26
N LYS A 10 -0.95 11.46 5.17
CA LYS A 10 -2.37 11.62 4.84
C LYS A 10 -2.70 13.11 4.75
N ASN A 11 -3.28 13.52 3.63
CA ASN A 11 -3.78 14.86 3.37
C ASN A 11 -5.31 14.87 3.26
N GLY A 12 -5.94 16.00 3.58
CA GLY A 12 -7.38 16.21 3.43
C GLY A 12 -8.23 15.87 4.66
N ASP A 13 -9.53 16.14 4.54
CA ASP A 13 -10.52 16.04 5.64
C ASP A 13 -11.21 14.67 5.63
N ILE A 14 -10.45 13.61 5.95
CA ILE A 14 -10.97 12.25 6.16
C ILE A 14 -10.46 11.72 7.49
N SER A 15 -11.29 10.98 8.23
CA SER A 15 -10.83 10.37 9.47
C SER A 15 -9.78 9.27 9.20
N ASP A 16 -8.79 9.15 10.10
CA ASP A 16 -7.75 8.10 9.98
C ASP A 16 -8.38 6.70 9.84
N LYS A 17 -9.48 6.48 10.55
CA LYS A 17 -10.20 5.20 10.56
C LYS A 17 -10.87 4.91 9.22
N GLU A 18 -11.55 5.89 8.63
CA GLU A 18 -12.19 5.72 7.32
C GLU A 18 -11.15 5.53 6.22
N TRP A 19 -10.08 6.31 6.25
CA TRP A 19 -9.00 6.18 5.27
C TRP A 19 -8.35 4.79 5.30
N VAL A 20 -8.00 4.30 6.50
CA VAL A 20 -7.45 2.94 6.68
C VAL A 20 -8.46 1.86 6.31
N ASN A 21 -9.75 2.03 6.61
CA ASN A 21 -10.77 1.05 6.24
C ASN A 21 -10.94 0.95 4.72
N ASN A 22 -10.98 2.08 4.01
CA ASN A 22 -11.08 2.12 2.56
C ASN A 22 -9.85 1.45 1.91
N MET A 23 -8.65 1.80 2.39
CA MET A 23 -7.40 1.19 1.94
C MET A 23 -7.36 -0.32 2.23
N ARG A 24 -7.75 -0.73 3.44
CA ARG A 24 -7.82 -2.14 3.83
C ARG A 24 -8.80 -2.92 2.97
N GLY A 25 -9.97 -2.37 2.66
CA GLY A 25 -10.94 -3.01 1.76
C GLY A 25 -10.39 -3.23 0.35
N PHE A 26 -9.62 -2.26 -0.17
CA PHE A 26 -8.97 -2.38 -1.47
C PHE A 26 -7.83 -3.42 -1.46
N LEU A 27 -6.93 -3.36 -0.48
CA LEU A 27 -5.82 -4.30 -0.36
C LEU A 27 -6.30 -5.73 -0.06
N GLN A 28 -7.37 -5.87 0.72
CA GLN A 28 -7.99 -7.16 0.99
C GLN A 28 -8.54 -7.78 -0.30
N GLN A 29 -9.20 -7.00 -1.15
CA GLN A 29 -9.65 -7.48 -2.45
C GLN A 29 -8.50 -8.04 -3.31
N LEU A 30 -7.32 -7.41 -3.31
CA LEU A 30 -6.14 -7.92 -4.02
C LEU A 30 -5.63 -9.25 -3.45
N VAL A 31 -5.75 -9.45 -2.13
CA VAL A 31 -5.44 -10.74 -1.48
C VAL A 31 -6.45 -11.81 -1.87
N ASP A 32 -7.75 -11.48 -1.81
CA ASP A 32 -8.83 -12.39 -2.18
C ASP A 32 -8.79 -12.77 -3.68
N GLU A 33 -8.35 -11.86 -4.56
CA GLU A 33 -8.11 -12.10 -6.00
C GLU A 33 -6.82 -12.90 -6.26
N GLY A 34 -6.00 -13.19 -5.24
CA GLY A 34 -4.73 -13.94 -5.36
C GLY A 34 -3.57 -13.14 -5.95
N HIS A 35 -3.74 -11.83 -6.10
CA HIS A 35 -2.70 -10.90 -6.58
C HIS A 35 -1.71 -10.47 -5.49
N MET A 36 -2.00 -10.76 -4.22
CA MET A 36 -1.17 -10.40 -3.07
C MET A 36 -1.27 -11.49 -1.99
N HIS A 37 -0.18 -11.73 -1.25
CA HIS A 37 -0.18 -12.73 -0.18
C HIS A 37 -0.75 -12.16 1.13
N SER A 38 -0.23 -11.01 1.55
CA SER A 38 -0.67 -10.32 2.77
C SER A 38 -0.28 -8.84 2.72
N PHE A 39 -0.89 -8.04 3.59
CA PHE A 39 -0.51 -6.65 3.77
C PHE A 39 -0.63 -6.21 5.23
N ARG A 40 0.08 -5.14 5.57
CA ARG A 40 -0.01 -4.47 6.87
C ARG A 40 -0.05 -2.97 6.65
N ILE A 41 -0.94 -2.31 7.37
CA ILE A 41 -1.00 -0.84 7.45
C ILE A 41 -0.57 -0.47 8.86
N THR A 42 0.48 0.33 8.95
CA THR A 42 1.07 0.77 10.21
C THR A 42 1.16 2.30 10.23
N ARG A 43 1.12 2.87 11.43
CA ARG A 43 1.27 4.31 11.68
C ARG A 43 2.43 4.51 12.62
N CYS A 44 3.33 5.43 12.28
CA CYS A 44 4.40 5.86 13.17
C CYS A 44 3.77 6.45 14.44
N LYS A 45 4.16 5.93 15.61
CA LYS A 45 3.64 6.38 16.90
C LYS A 45 4.63 7.31 17.58
N MET A 46 4.09 8.36 18.22
CA MET A 46 4.83 9.28 19.10
C MET A 46 6.03 9.98 18.43
N GLY A 47 6.03 10.11 17.10
CA GLY A 47 7.13 10.76 16.38
C GLY A 47 8.48 10.05 16.51
N PHE A 48 8.51 8.79 16.92
CA PHE A 48 9.74 7.98 16.98
C PHE A 48 10.17 7.54 15.58
N ARG A 49 10.57 8.51 14.76
CA ARG A 49 11.25 8.31 13.48
C ARG A 49 12.57 9.05 13.51
N SER A 50 13.66 8.33 13.25
CA SER A 50 15.01 8.92 13.14
C SER A 50 15.27 9.52 11.75
N LEU A 51 14.42 9.17 10.78
CA LEU A 51 14.45 9.66 9.41
C LEU A 51 13.18 10.48 9.16
N ASP A 52 13.23 11.36 8.15
CA ASP A 52 12.06 12.08 7.64
C ASP A 52 11.18 11.14 6.81
N ILE A 53 10.72 10.05 7.43
CA ILE A 53 9.80 9.08 6.83
C ILE A 53 8.36 9.49 7.15
N PRO A 54 7.43 9.41 6.20
CA PRO A 54 6.02 9.75 6.42
C PRO A 54 5.34 9.02 7.58
N GLU A 55 4.20 9.54 8.03
CA GLU A 55 3.46 9.01 9.18
C GLU A 55 2.93 7.58 8.95
N TRP A 56 2.49 7.27 7.73
CA TRP A 56 1.89 5.98 7.41
C TRP A 56 2.85 5.10 6.63
N HIS A 57 2.83 3.81 6.97
CA HIS A 57 3.64 2.80 6.33
C HIS A 57 2.80 1.58 5.99
N ILE A 58 2.69 1.31 4.70
CA ILE A 58 2.00 0.16 4.13
C ILE A 58 3.07 -0.84 3.69
N MET A 59 2.94 -2.07 4.15
CA MET A 59 3.76 -3.21 3.71
C MET A 59 2.87 -4.19 2.98
N MET A 60 3.29 -4.62 1.80
CA MET A 60 2.62 -5.64 1.01
C MET A 60 3.60 -6.77 0.72
N GLU A 61 3.13 -7.99 0.88
CA GLU A 61 3.91 -9.22 0.72
C GLU A 61 3.41 -9.94 -0.53
N PHE A 62 4.34 -10.26 -1.44
CA PHE A 62 4.07 -10.94 -2.69
C PHE A 62 4.99 -12.14 -2.85
N GLU A 63 4.44 -13.28 -3.28
CA GLU A 63 5.21 -14.51 -3.47
C GLU A 63 6.04 -14.42 -4.75
N THR A 64 5.53 -13.74 -5.78
CA THR A 64 6.17 -13.66 -7.11
C THR A 64 6.22 -12.23 -7.64
N MET A 65 7.18 -11.95 -8.53
CA MET A 65 7.22 -10.69 -9.28
C MET A 65 6.03 -10.53 -10.24
N ALA A 66 5.44 -11.63 -10.70
CA ALA A 66 4.24 -11.60 -11.55
C ALA A 66 3.00 -11.11 -10.79
N GLN A 67 2.89 -11.43 -9.50
CA GLN A 67 1.83 -10.88 -8.64
C GLN A 67 1.98 -9.37 -8.47
N ILE A 68 3.21 -8.87 -8.35
CA ILE A 68 3.48 -7.43 -8.29
C ILE A 68 3.01 -6.75 -9.58
N ASP A 69 3.40 -7.28 -10.75
CA ASP A 69 2.97 -6.75 -12.04
C ASP A 69 1.44 -6.79 -12.23
N ALA A 70 0.80 -7.90 -11.83
CA ALA A 70 -0.66 -8.05 -11.88
C ALA A 70 -1.35 -7.05 -10.94
N ALA A 71 -0.84 -6.84 -9.74
CA ALA A 71 -1.35 -5.85 -8.80
C ALA A 71 -1.18 -4.43 -9.35
N PHE A 72 -0.04 -4.10 -9.97
CA PHE A 72 0.15 -2.80 -10.61
C PHE A 72 -0.79 -2.61 -11.80
N HIS A 73 -0.99 -3.60 -12.66
CA HIS A 73 -1.96 -3.54 -13.76
C HIS A 73 -3.39 -3.38 -13.24
N ARG A 74 -3.72 -4.00 -12.10
CA ARG A 74 -5.02 -3.89 -11.45
C ARG A 74 -5.26 -2.50 -10.86
N VAL A 75 -4.21 -1.88 -10.33
CA VAL A 75 -4.21 -0.55 -9.70
C VAL A 75 -4.09 0.57 -10.73
N ALA A 76 -3.45 0.31 -11.88
CA ALA A 76 -3.41 1.20 -13.03
C ALA A 76 -4.85 1.56 -13.46
N PRO A 77 -5.07 2.79 -13.96
CA PRO A 77 -6.41 3.27 -14.28
C PRO A 77 -7.03 2.41 -15.39
N LEU A 78 -7.79 1.40 -14.97
CA LEU A 78 -8.72 0.64 -15.79
C LEU A 78 -10.10 1.24 -15.53
N GLU A 79 -10.71 1.75 -16.59
CA GLU A 79 -12.03 2.39 -16.59
C GLU A 79 -13.06 1.52 -15.83
N GLY A 80 -13.64 2.04 -14.73
CA GLY A 80 -14.70 1.35 -13.97
C GLY A 80 -14.75 1.61 -12.46
N GLU A 81 -15.49 0.78 -11.72
CA GLU A 81 -15.73 0.89 -10.26
C GLU A 81 -14.45 0.90 -9.41
N LEU A 82 -13.35 0.36 -9.92
CA LEU A 82 -12.07 0.34 -9.21
C LEU A 82 -11.44 1.74 -9.12
N GLU A 83 -11.69 2.59 -10.11
CA GLU A 83 -11.24 3.98 -10.10
C GLU A 83 -11.83 4.72 -8.91
N ASN A 84 -13.09 4.44 -8.55
CA ASN A 84 -13.73 5.04 -7.38
C ASN A 84 -13.05 4.61 -6.08
N LYS A 85 -12.75 3.32 -5.88
CA LYS A 85 -12.08 2.84 -4.66
C LYS A 85 -10.63 3.32 -4.56
N HIS A 86 -9.88 3.24 -5.66
CA HIS A 86 -8.49 3.72 -5.71
C HIS A 86 -8.42 5.23 -5.48
N ARG A 87 -9.28 6.01 -6.15
CA ARG A 87 -9.42 7.46 -5.92
C ARG A 87 -9.88 7.77 -4.48
N SER A 88 -10.75 6.94 -3.89
CA SER A 88 -11.30 7.16 -2.53
C SER A 88 -10.27 7.16 -1.40
N PHE A 89 -9.09 6.56 -1.56
CA PHE A 89 -8.02 6.68 -0.58
C PHE A 89 -6.78 7.39 -1.14
N ASN A 90 -6.48 7.23 -2.43
CA ASN A 90 -5.29 7.81 -3.05
C ASN A 90 -5.36 9.34 -3.14
N GLN A 91 -6.56 9.94 -3.25
CA GLN A 91 -6.70 11.41 -3.21
C GLN A 91 -6.29 12.03 -1.88
N PHE A 92 -6.28 11.22 -0.81
CA PHE A 92 -5.88 11.63 0.53
C PHE A 92 -4.43 11.25 0.85
N VAL A 93 -3.69 10.71 -0.13
CA VAL A 93 -2.25 10.44 0.01
C VAL A 93 -1.50 11.74 -0.29
N GLY A 94 -0.61 12.13 0.62
CA GLY A 94 0.21 13.31 0.44
C GLY A 94 1.29 13.12 -0.63
N GLU A 95 1.83 14.25 -1.11
CA GLU A 95 2.82 14.27 -2.20
C GLU A 95 4.14 13.57 -1.83
N ASN A 96 4.42 13.42 -0.53
CA ASN A 96 5.60 12.73 0.02
C ASN A 96 5.42 11.21 0.04
N ILE A 97 5.16 10.61 -1.12
CA ILE A 97 5.08 9.16 -1.27
C ILE A 97 6.47 8.58 -1.56
N HIS A 98 6.90 7.64 -0.72
CA HIS A 98 8.12 6.88 -0.93
C HIS A 98 7.78 5.40 -1.10
N HIS A 99 8.48 4.73 -2.01
CA HIS A 99 8.31 3.30 -2.24
C HIS A 99 9.66 2.59 -2.18
N ALA A 100 9.67 1.35 -1.70
CA ALA A 100 10.83 0.48 -1.73
C ALA A 100 10.41 -0.97 -1.90
N LEU A 101 11.18 -1.73 -2.66
CA LEU A 101 11.01 -3.17 -2.83
C LEU A 101 12.18 -3.87 -2.16
N TYR A 102 11.87 -4.70 -1.18
CA TYR A 102 12.80 -5.54 -0.45
C TYR A 102 12.48 -7.01 -0.69
N ARG A 103 13.45 -7.87 -0.36
CA ARG A 103 13.29 -9.32 -0.41
C ARG A 103 14.04 -9.93 0.76
N ASP A 104 13.51 -11.02 1.30
CA ASP A 104 14.19 -11.77 2.35
C ASP A 104 15.58 -12.21 1.90
N TRP A 105 16.57 -12.11 2.79
CA TRP A 105 17.92 -12.60 2.58
C TRP A 105 18.23 -13.77 3.54
N PRO A 106 18.89 -14.85 3.10
CA PRO A 106 19.42 -15.08 1.75
C PRO A 106 18.29 -15.25 0.72
N ASP A 107 18.45 -14.58 -0.41
CA ASP A 107 17.53 -14.78 -1.53
C ASP A 107 17.91 -16.06 -2.25
N ASN A 108 16.92 -16.93 -2.49
CA ASN A 108 17.12 -18.21 -3.18
C ASN A 108 16.88 -18.10 -4.69
N VAL A 109 17.06 -16.90 -5.26
CA VAL A 109 16.77 -16.59 -6.67
C VAL A 109 18.02 -16.09 -7.39
#